data_AF-A0A3B3YF62-F1
#
_entry.id   AF-A0A3B3YF62-F1
#
_cell.length_a   1.000
_cell.length_b   1.000
_cell.length_c   1.000
_cell.angle_alpha   90.00
_cell.angle_beta   90.00
_cell.angle_gamma   90.00
#
_symmetry.space_group_name_H-M   'P 1'
#
loop_
_entity.id
_entity.type
_entity.pdbx_description
1 polymer ?
#
loop_
_entity_poly.entity_id
_entity_poly.type
_entity_poly.pdbx_seq_one_letter_code
_entity_poly.pdbx_strand_id
1 'polypeptide(L)'
;MFTNILSAIPKMRCSQHPTNILELLRWFANTVIDIDYDNTIQLTFDPNSRHYGCHYYRNREGLLESLPRGYHYYTIGNILQAGSEPLPPYVVNSWRNTVGNSARILIRVNEGRWIDQVFITRHYDASEYHGSSYDPEQTFRITTNFLRQLRKPYHIILKNMQLWCLLIVIMTTPFFYRIFVTYFDQIFYKNMI
;
A
#
# COMPACT_ATOMS: atom_id res chain seq x y z
N MET A 1 5.11 23.46 8.83
CA MET A 1 6.33 22.82 9.37
C MET A 1 6.08 21.31 9.36
N PHE A 2 6.55 20.58 8.34
CA PHE A 2 6.19 19.16 8.15
C PHE A 2 7.18 18.24 8.88
N THR A 3 6.65 17.40 9.77
CA THR A 3 7.35 16.47 10.66
C THR A 3 8.08 15.36 9.89
N ASN A 4 9.26 14.97 10.38
CA ASN A 4 10.07 13.87 9.81
C ASN A 4 9.27 12.55 9.81
N ILE A 5 9.24 11.82 8.69
CA ILE A 5 8.53 10.53 8.52
C ILE A 5 8.89 9.51 9.62
N LEU A 6 10.12 9.53 10.13
CA LEU A 6 10.54 8.66 11.24
C LEU A 6 9.79 8.97 12.55
N SER A 7 9.31 10.20 12.74
CA SER A 7 8.43 10.57 13.87
C SER A 7 6.95 10.24 13.61
N ALA A 8 6.59 10.04 12.34
CA ALA A 8 5.22 9.77 11.91
C ALA A 8 4.88 8.27 12.03
N ILE A 9 5.83 7.38 11.73
CA ILE A 9 5.62 5.91 11.81
C ILE A 9 5.22 5.43 13.22
N PRO A 10 5.87 5.85 14.32
CA PRO A 10 5.44 5.49 15.67
C PRO A 10 4.05 6.08 16.00
N LYS A 11 3.78 7.34 15.59
CA LYS A 11 2.46 7.97 15.81
C LYS A 11 1.33 7.26 15.06
N MET A 12 1.58 6.80 13.84
CA MET A 12 0.61 6.01 13.05
C MET A 12 0.34 4.63 13.63
N ARG A 13 1.29 4.07 14.38
CA ARG A 13 1.14 2.77 15.09
C ARG A 13 0.59 2.92 16.51
N CYS A 14 0.80 4.08 17.14
CA CYS A 14 0.41 4.37 18.53
C CYS A 14 -0.84 5.26 18.68
N SER A 15 -1.53 5.63 17.59
CA SER A 15 -2.81 6.32 17.72
C SER A 15 -3.78 5.43 18.50
N GLN A 16 -4.52 5.99 19.45
CA GLN A 16 -5.58 5.31 20.22
C GLN A 16 -6.67 4.68 19.34
N HIS A 17 -6.61 4.94 18.02
CA HIS A 17 -7.43 4.37 16.98
C HIS A 17 -6.49 3.72 15.97
N PRO A 18 -6.41 2.38 15.92
CA PRO A 18 -5.64 1.70 14.89
C PRO A 18 -6.21 2.10 13.52
N THR A 19 -5.36 2.21 12.49
CA THR A 19 -5.77 2.53 11.11
C THR A 19 -5.11 1.55 10.14
N ASN A 20 -5.74 1.28 9.00
CA ASN A 20 -5.14 0.47 7.91
C ASN A 20 -4.23 1.31 6.98
N ILE A 21 -3.72 2.45 7.47
CA ILE A 21 -3.01 3.41 6.62
C ILE A 21 -1.73 2.82 6.02
N LEU A 22 -1.04 1.93 6.73
CA LEU A 22 0.19 1.33 6.23
C LEU A 22 -0.10 0.32 5.10
N GLU A 23 -1.14 -0.49 5.24
CA GLU A 23 -1.61 -1.42 4.21
C GLU A 23 -2.09 -0.67 2.98
N LEU A 24 -2.88 0.40 3.18
CA LEU A 24 -3.35 1.28 2.11
C LEU A 24 -2.18 1.95 1.38
N LEU A 25 -1.20 2.49 2.12
CA LEU A 25 -0.04 3.16 1.54
C LEU A 25 0.89 2.19 0.80
N ARG A 26 1.06 0.96 1.32
CA ARG A 26 1.78 -0.11 0.60
C ARG A 26 1.07 -0.47 -0.70
N TRP A 27 -0.23 -0.69 -0.67
CA TRP A 27 -1.00 -0.96 -1.89
C TRP A 27 -0.88 0.18 -2.90
N PHE A 28 -1.06 1.43 -2.44
CA PHE A 28 -0.92 2.62 -3.26
C PHE A 28 0.44 2.66 -3.97
N ALA A 29 1.53 2.51 -3.21
CA ALA A 29 2.88 2.53 -3.75
C ALA A 29 3.17 1.42 -4.79
N ASN A 30 2.53 0.26 -4.66
CA ASN A 30 2.78 -0.92 -5.51
C ASN A 30 1.84 -1.02 -6.73
N THR A 31 0.66 -0.41 -6.71
CA THR A 31 -0.39 -0.68 -7.70
C THR A 31 -1.03 0.58 -8.29
N VAL A 32 -1.05 1.68 -7.55
CA VAL A 32 -1.78 2.89 -7.94
C VAL A 32 -0.88 3.92 -8.63
N ILE A 33 0.40 3.92 -8.27
CA ILE A 33 1.36 4.87 -8.82
C ILE A 33 2.48 4.17 -9.55
N ASP A 34 2.93 4.81 -10.62
CA ASP A 34 4.21 4.57 -11.24
C ASP A 34 5.21 5.63 -10.76
N ILE A 35 6.45 5.20 -10.53
CA ILE A 35 7.54 6.08 -10.13
C ILE A 35 8.68 5.73 -11.07
N ASP A 36 9.06 6.68 -11.92
CA ASP A 36 10.10 6.52 -12.93
C ASP A 36 11.51 6.50 -12.30
N TYR A 37 12.59 6.71 -13.06
CA TYR A 37 13.94 6.80 -12.50
C TYR A 37 14.19 8.15 -11.80
N ASP A 38 13.58 9.23 -12.30
CA ASP A 38 13.78 10.61 -11.86
C ASP A 38 12.94 11.00 -10.62
N ASN A 39 12.21 10.04 -10.04
CA ASN A 39 11.28 10.21 -8.92
C ASN A 39 10.01 10.99 -9.29
N THR A 40 9.68 11.05 -10.58
CA THR A 40 8.40 11.53 -11.04
C THR A 40 7.36 10.46 -10.75
N ILE A 41 6.26 10.87 -10.12
CA ILE A 41 5.15 9.98 -9.77
C ILE A 41 4.00 10.22 -10.75
N GLN A 42 3.47 9.15 -11.33
CA GLN A 42 2.27 9.20 -12.18
C GLN A 42 1.18 8.28 -11.64
N LEU A 43 -0.08 8.73 -11.73
CA LEU A 43 -1.23 7.90 -11.38
C LEU A 43 -1.57 6.93 -12.52
N THR A 44 -1.79 5.66 -12.19
CA THR A 44 -2.05 4.59 -13.17
C THR A 44 -3.46 4.58 -13.75
N PHE A 45 -4.39 5.33 -13.14
CA PHE A 45 -5.79 5.42 -13.56
C PHE A 45 -6.27 6.88 -13.65
N ASP A 46 -7.48 7.11 -14.19
CA ASP A 46 -8.10 8.44 -14.20
C ASP A 46 -8.66 8.77 -12.79
N PRO A 47 -8.16 9.82 -12.10
CA PRO A 47 -8.61 10.12 -10.74
C PRO A 47 -10.11 10.46 -10.64
N ASN A 48 -10.80 10.73 -11.76
CA ASN A 48 -12.24 10.99 -11.80
C ASN A 48 -13.09 9.72 -11.91
N SER A 49 -12.50 8.54 -12.14
CA SER A 49 -13.23 7.27 -12.34
C SER A 49 -13.86 6.70 -11.06
N ARG A 50 -13.60 7.31 -9.90
CA ARG A 50 -14.03 6.85 -8.57
C ARG A 50 -13.45 5.52 -8.11
N HIS A 51 -12.47 4.95 -8.81
CA HIS A 51 -11.85 3.70 -8.42
C HIS A 51 -11.23 3.82 -7.02
N TYR A 52 -11.37 2.78 -6.19
CA TYR A 52 -10.74 2.69 -4.87
C TYR A 52 -11.16 3.81 -3.90
N GLY A 53 -12.39 4.31 -4.06
CA GLY A 53 -12.91 5.44 -3.30
C GLY A 53 -12.24 6.78 -3.64
N CYS A 54 -11.63 6.88 -4.83
CA CYS A 54 -10.98 8.10 -5.30
C CYS A 54 -12.01 9.19 -5.57
N HIS A 55 -11.81 10.42 -5.07
CA HIS A 55 -12.65 11.55 -5.44
C HIS A 55 -11.97 12.89 -5.17
N TYR A 56 -12.50 13.94 -5.81
CA TYR A 56 -12.00 15.30 -5.65
C TYR A 56 -12.10 15.78 -4.20
N TYR A 57 -11.00 16.32 -3.69
CA TYR A 57 -10.92 16.95 -2.37
C TYR A 57 -10.81 18.46 -2.54
N ARG A 58 -11.77 19.18 -1.97
CA ARG A 58 -11.92 20.63 -2.13
C ARG A 58 -11.01 21.45 -1.21
N ASN A 59 -10.44 20.84 -0.16
CA ASN A 59 -9.63 21.53 0.84
C ASN A 59 -10.32 22.79 1.41
N ARG A 60 -11.61 22.67 1.79
CA ARG A 60 -12.44 23.81 2.25
C ARG A 60 -12.04 24.29 3.63
N GLU A 61 -11.54 23.38 4.43
CA GLU A 61 -11.02 23.58 5.77
C GLU A 61 -9.62 24.21 5.79
N GLY A 62 -8.96 24.33 4.63
CA GLY A 62 -7.61 24.89 4.54
C GLY A 62 -6.53 24.00 5.19
N LEU A 63 -6.74 22.68 5.19
CA LEU A 63 -5.76 21.70 5.70
C LEU A 63 -4.46 21.72 4.90
N LEU A 64 -4.57 21.81 3.57
CA LEU A 64 -3.45 21.84 2.64
C LEU A 64 -3.25 23.24 2.05
N GLU A 65 -2.10 23.44 1.42
CA GLU A 65 -1.80 24.69 0.71
C GLU A 65 -2.72 24.90 -0.51
N SER A 66 -2.82 26.16 -0.97
CA SER A 66 -3.58 26.47 -2.18
C SER A 66 -2.97 25.82 -3.42
N LEU A 67 -3.83 25.42 -4.36
CA LEU A 67 -3.44 24.72 -5.57
C LEU A 67 -2.86 25.69 -6.61
N PRO A 68 -1.73 25.33 -7.28
CA PRO A 68 -1.34 25.96 -8.53
C PRO A 68 -2.39 25.73 -9.63
N ARG A 69 -2.37 26.57 -10.67
CA ARG A 69 -3.26 26.40 -11.82
C ARG A 69 -3.03 25.03 -12.49
N GLY A 70 -4.11 24.33 -12.81
CA GLY A 70 -4.05 23.01 -13.46
C GLY A 70 -3.80 21.83 -12.50
N TYR A 71 -3.78 22.08 -11.20
CA TYR A 71 -3.68 21.04 -10.17
C TYR A 71 -4.96 20.87 -9.37
N HIS A 72 -5.18 19.65 -8.91
CA HIS A 72 -6.33 19.24 -8.12
C HIS A 72 -5.89 18.32 -6.99
N TYR A 73 -6.54 18.42 -5.83
CA TYR A 73 -6.40 17.41 -4.79
C TYR A 73 -7.44 16.31 -4.96
N TYR A 74 -7.01 15.08 -4.77
CA TYR A 74 -7.87 13.90 -4.70
C TYR A 74 -7.59 13.13 -3.41
N THR A 75 -8.62 12.50 -2.88
CA THR A 75 -8.51 11.53 -1.80
C THR A 75 -8.68 10.12 -2.34
N ILE A 76 -7.99 9.14 -1.76
CA ILE A 76 -8.09 7.71 -2.08
C ILE A 76 -8.30 6.92 -0.77
N GLY A 77 -9.05 5.82 -0.87
CA GLY A 77 -9.20 4.85 0.22
C GLY A 77 -10.51 4.94 0.99
N ASN A 78 -11.53 5.61 0.44
CA ASN A 78 -12.88 5.58 0.99
C ASN A 78 -13.59 4.27 0.62
N ILE A 79 -13.60 3.29 1.53
CA ILE A 79 -14.12 1.94 1.29
C ILE A 79 -15.66 1.91 1.13
N LEU A 80 -16.38 2.90 1.67
CA LEU A 80 -17.85 2.94 1.68
C LEU A 80 -18.47 3.69 0.48
N GLN A 81 -17.69 3.98 -0.57
CA GLN A 81 -18.21 4.73 -1.71
C GLN A 81 -18.94 3.81 -2.69
N ALA A 82 -20.26 4.00 -2.83
CA ALA A 82 -21.07 3.25 -3.77
C ALA A 82 -20.58 3.41 -5.21
N GLY A 83 -20.41 2.30 -5.92
CA GLY A 83 -19.98 2.26 -7.33
C GLY A 83 -18.46 2.40 -7.56
N SER A 84 -17.63 2.42 -6.52
CA SER A 84 -16.17 2.37 -6.69
C SER A 84 -15.67 0.94 -6.88
N GLU A 85 -14.62 0.77 -7.70
CA GLU A 85 -13.81 -0.46 -7.63
C GLU A 85 -13.31 -0.68 -6.19
N PRO A 86 -13.48 -1.89 -5.64
CA PRO A 86 -13.12 -2.17 -4.25
C PRO A 86 -11.60 -2.18 -4.07
N LEU A 87 -11.15 -1.71 -2.90
CA LEU A 87 -9.78 -1.93 -2.45
C LEU A 87 -9.49 -3.43 -2.27
N PRO A 88 -8.24 -3.88 -2.42
CA PRO A 88 -7.90 -5.29 -2.23
C PRO A 88 -8.30 -5.81 -0.86
N PRO A 89 -8.69 -7.09 -0.74
CA PRO A 89 -9.13 -7.66 0.53
C PRO A 89 -8.12 -7.50 1.67
N TYR A 90 -6.81 -7.53 1.44
CA TYR A 90 -5.83 -7.36 2.53
C TYR A 90 -5.75 -5.91 3.05
N VAL A 91 -6.20 -4.92 2.27
CA VAL A 91 -6.31 -3.52 2.70
C VAL A 91 -7.61 -3.31 3.50
N VAL A 92 -8.68 -4.01 3.10
CA VAL A 92 -10.01 -3.90 3.73
C VAL A 92 -10.14 -4.81 4.97
N ASN A 93 -9.61 -6.03 4.90
CA ASN A 93 -9.77 -7.08 5.91
C ASN A 93 -8.73 -7.02 7.03
N SER A 94 -7.70 -6.19 6.93
CA SER A 94 -6.66 -6.11 7.97
C SER A 94 -7.23 -5.79 9.36
N TRP A 95 -8.44 -5.24 9.44
CA TRP A 95 -9.10 -4.91 10.69
C TRP A 95 -10.63 -4.94 10.63
N ARG A 96 -11.19 -6.02 10.07
CA ARG A 96 -12.64 -6.18 9.82
C ARG A 96 -13.58 -5.98 11.04
N ASN A 97 -13.06 -5.93 12.27
CA ASN A 97 -13.88 -5.87 13.49
C ASN A 97 -13.52 -4.73 14.47
N THR A 98 -12.60 -3.81 14.14
CA THR A 98 -12.09 -2.86 15.15
C THR A 98 -11.57 -1.52 14.63
N VAL A 99 -11.43 -1.31 13.31
CA VAL A 99 -10.83 -0.09 12.73
C VAL A 99 -11.72 0.50 11.64
N GLY A 100 -12.09 1.76 11.82
CA GLY A 100 -12.94 2.50 10.90
C GLY A 100 -12.30 2.75 9.53
N ASN A 101 -13.15 3.04 8.55
CA ASN A 101 -12.80 3.55 7.22
C ASN A 101 -12.30 5.01 7.32
N SER A 102 -11.26 5.24 8.12
CA SER A 102 -10.76 6.58 8.46
C SER A 102 -9.46 6.93 7.74
N ALA A 103 -8.62 5.95 7.40
CA ALA A 103 -7.37 6.20 6.69
C ALA A 103 -7.62 6.75 5.28
N ARG A 104 -6.91 7.82 4.90
CA ARG A 104 -6.95 8.39 3.55
C ARG A 104 -5.57 8.72 3.04
N ILE A 105 -5.39 8.58 1.73
CA ILE A 105 -4.25 9.14 1.00
C ILE A 105 -4.77 10.36 0.24
N LEU A 106 -4.14 11.52 0.44
CA LEU A 106 -4.38 12.71 -0.36
C LEU A 106 -3.25 12.86 -1.37
N ILE A 107 -3.61 13.13 -2.62
CA ILE A 107 -2.67 13.35 -3.70
C ILE A 107 -2.97 14.67 -4.39
N ARG A 108 -1.92 15.40 -4.76
CA ARG A 108 -2.04 16.55 -5.65
C ARG A 108 -1.64 16.12 -7.05
N VAL A 109 -2.54 16.29 -8.00
CA VAL A 109 -2.44 15.73 -9.35
C VAL A 109 -2.66 16.86 -10.36
N ASN A 110 -1.86 16.89 -11.42
CA ASN A 110 -2.11 17.78 -12.56
C ASN A 110 -2.92 17.11 -13.68
N GLU A 111 -3.27 17.88 -14.71
CA GLU A 111 -4.00 17.40 -15.90
C GLU A 111 -3.33 16.20 -16.60
N GLY A 112 -1.99 16.07 -16.50
CA GLY A 112 -1.23 14.95 -17.06
C GLY A 112 -1.15 13.71 -16.15
N ARG A 113 -1.90 13.69 -15.04
CA ARG A 113 -1.87 12.65 -13.98
C ARG A 113 -0.55 12.54 -13.22
N TRP A 114 0.28 13.59 -13.26
CA TRP A 114 1.50 13.66 -12.48
C TRP A 114 1.20 14.09 -11.05
N ILE A 115 1.80 13.38 -10.10
CA ILE A 115 1.65 13.59 -8.67
C ILE A 115 2.91 14.27 -8.14
N ASP A 116 2.77 15.46 -7.58
CA ASP A 116 3.89 16.20 -6.99
C ASP A 116 3.86 16.20 -5.45
N GLN A 117 2.71 15.89 -4.86
CA GLN A 117 2.55 15.74 -3.42
C GLN A 117 1.66 14.55 -3.06
N VAL A 118 2.12 13.79 -2.07
CA VAL A 118 1.38 12.72 -1.43
C VAL A 118 1.32 13.00 0.06
N PHE A 119 0.13 12.86 0.64
CA PHE A 119 -0.09 12.94 2.08
C PHE A 119 -0.88 11.73 2.54
N ILE A 120 -0.72 11.38 3.81
CA ILE A 120 -1.62 10.48 4.50
C ILE A 120 -2.31 11.23 5.62
N THR A 121 -3.57 10.88 5.84
CA THR A 121 -4.40 11.52 6.86
C THR A 121 -5.42 10.54 7.44
N ARG A 122 -6.07 11.00 8.51
CA ARG A 122 -7.24 10.36 9.11
C ARG A 122 -8.46 11.24 8.87
N HIS A 123 -9.53 10.63 8.40
CA HIS A 123 -10.87 11.18 8.40
C HIS A 123 -11.52 10.95 9.76
N TYR A 124 -12.15 11.99 10.31
CA TYR A 124 -12.91 11.86 11.55
C TYR A 124 -14.09 10.90 11.38
N ASP A 125 -14.36 10.04 12.36
CA ASP A 125 -15.57 9.23 12.31
C ASP A 125 -16.82 10.10 12.53
N ALA A 126 -17.98 9.61 12.07
CA ALA A 126 -19.24 10.33 12.18
C ALA A 126 -19.60 10.68 13.65
N SER A 127 -19.14 9.88 14.61
CA SER A 127 -19.32 10.10 16.05
C SER A 127 -18.47 11.23 16.63
N GLU A 128 -17.46 11.71 15.89
CA GLU A 128 -16.55 12.76 16.36
C GLU A 128 -17.08 14.17 16.03
N TYR A 129 -18.29 14.30 15.44
CA TYR A 129 -18.98 15.56 15.11
C TYR A 129 -18.19 16.55 14.23
N HIS A 130 -17.07 16.12 13.61
CA HIS A 130 -16.24 16.92 12.70
C HIS A 130 -16.63 16.78 11.22
N GLY A 131 -17.77 16.12 10.94
CA GLY A 131 -18.31 15.97 9.59
C GLY A 131 -17.42 15.10 8.69
N SER A 132 -17.10 15.62 7.50
CA SER A 132 -16.25 14.93 6.50
C SER A 132 -14.80 15.42 6.48
N SER A 133 -14.38 16.11 7.53
CA SER A 133 -13.08 16.77 7.61
C SER A 133 -11.97 15.77 7.93
N TYR A 134 -10.75 16.13 7.59
CA TYR A 134 -9.56 15.38 7.95
C TYR A 134 -8.86 15.99 9.17
N ASP A 135 -8.17 15.14 9.92
CA ASP A 135 -7.46 15.51 11.13
C ASP A 135 -6.10 16.16 10.79
N PRO A 136 -5.92 17.47 11.08
CA PRO A 136 -4.67 18.16 10.79
C PRO A 136 -3.49 17.64 11.60
N GLU A 137 -3.70 17.14 12.82
CA GLU A 137 -2.64 16.59 13.67
C GLU A 137 -2.17 15.21 13.21
N GLN A 138 -3.02 14.52 12.44
CA GLN A 138 -2.73 13.22 11.84
C GLN A 138 -2.52 13.32 10.32
N THR A 139 -2.18 14.49 9.80
CA THR A 139 -1.86 14.70 8.38
C THR A 139 -0.36 14.84 8.17
N PHE A 140 0.22 13.94 7.35
CA PHE A 140 1.66 13.88 7.12
C PHE A 140 1.98 13.81 5.63
N ARG A 141 2.95 14.63 5.19
CA ARG A 141 3.49 14.55 3.83
C ARG A 141 4.41 13.34 3.69
N ILE A 142 4.20 12.58 2.63
CA ILE A 142 5.00 11.42 2.28
C ILE A 142 5.98 11.78 1.16
N THR A 143 7.23 11.33 1.30
CA THR A 143 8.27 11.51 0.30
C THR A 143 8.26 10.37 -0.72
N THR A 144 8.66 10.67 -1.96
CA THR A 144 8.82 9.65 -3.01
C THR A 144 9.78 8.54 -2.60
N ASN A 145 10.86 8.88 -1.89
CA ASN A 145 11.82 7.89 -1.37
C ASN A 145 11.16 6.90 -0.40
N PHE A 146 10.25 7.36 0.45
CA PHE A 146 9.51 6.47 1.34
C PHE A 146 8.56 5.56 0.56
N LEU A 147 7.86 6.09 -0.46
CA LEU A 147 7.01 5.28 -1.35
C LEU A 147 7.82 4.19 -2.06
N ARG A 148 9.04 4.48 -2.51
CA ARG A 148 9.95 3.45 -3.07
C ARG A 148 10.34 2.38 -2.05
N GLN A 149 10.59 2.76 -0.80
CA GLN A 149 10.90 1.78 0.25
C GLN A 149 9.71 0.87 0.58
N LEU A 150 8.48 1.38 0.41
CA LEU A 150 7.25 0.60 0.59
C LEU A 150 6.92 -0.32 -0.58
N ARG A 151 7.41 0.00 -1.79
CA ARG A 151 7.33 -0.93 -2.91
C ARG A 151 7.99 -2.23 -2.50
N LYS A 152 7.32 -3.35 -2.74
CA LYS A 152 7.87 -4.67 -2.46
C LYS A 152 9.22 -4.72 -3.17
N PRO A 153 10.32 -4.85 -2.42
CA PRO A 153 11.60 -4.96 -3.08
C PRO A 153 11.60 -6.28 -3.84
N TYR A 154 12.34 -6.31 -4.93
CA TYR A 154 12.83 -7.54 -5.55
C TYR A 154 13.30 -8.59 -4.52
N HIS A 155 13.61 -8.22 -3.27
CA HIS A 155 13.89 -9.12 -2.14
C HIS A 155 12.88 -10.25 -1.88
N ILE A 156 11.57 -10.12 -2.13
CA ILE A 156 10.66 -11.27 -2.00
C ILE A 156 10.88 -12.25 -3.17
N ILE A 157 11.10 -11.70 -4.37
CA ILE A 157 11.39 -12.47 -5.59
C ILE A 157 12.76 -13.14 -5.48
N LEU A 158 13.79 -12.42 -5.02
CA LEU A 158 15.15 -12.91 -4.81
C LEU A 158 15.25 -13.92 -3.66
N LYS A 159 14.50 -13.75 -2.55
CA LYS A 159 14.43 -14.77 -1.50
C LYS A 159 13.79 -16.05 -2.01
N ASN A 160 12.68 -15.95 -2.74
CA ASN A 160 12.09 -17.12 -3.42
C ASN A 160 13.08 -17.73 -4.42
N MET A 161 13.75 -16.92 -5.24
CA MET A 161 14.74 -17.38 -6.23
C MET A 161 15.95 -18.06 -5.57
N GLN A 162 16.45 -17.55 -4.44
CA GLN A 162 17.50 -18.19 -3.62
C GLN A 162 17.04 -19.52 -3.01
N LEU A 163 15.79 -19.61 -2.54
CA LEU A 163 15.18 -20.87 -2.07
C LEU A 163 15.06 -21.89 -3.21
N TRP A 164 14.65 -21.47 -4.41
CA TRP A 164 14.63 -22.33 -5.60
C TRP A 164 16.03 -22.79 -6.00
N CYS A 165 17.04 -21.91 -5.97
CA CYS A 165 18.42 -22.29 -6.21
C CYS A 165 18.94 -23.30 -5.17
N LEU A 166 18.62 -23.12 -3.88
CA LEU A 166 18.98 -24.08 -2.84
C LEU A 166 18.30 -25.44 -3.04
N LEU A 167 17.02 -25.47 -3.42
CA LEU A 167 16.32 -26.72 -3.74
C LEU A 167 16.96 -27.42 -4.94
N ILE A 168 17.33 -26.69 -5.98
CA ILE A 168 18.03 -27.25 -7.15
C ILE A 168 19.42 -27.80 -6.76
N VAL A 169 20.19 -27.07 -5.94
CA VAL A 169 21.49 -27.54 -5.44
C VAL A 169 21.34 -28.79 -4.56
N ILE A 170 20.36 -28.81 -3.66
CA ILE A 170 20.06 -29.98 -2.81
C ILE A 170 19.72 -31.20 -3.69
N MET A 171 18.85 -31.04 -4.69
CA MET A 171 18.43 -32.12 -5.60
C MET A 171 19.53 -32.62 -6.54
N THR A 172 20.54 -31.79 -6.82
CA THR A 172 21.67 -32.15 -7.71
C THR A 172 22.87 -32.70 -6.96
N THR A 173 22.90 -32.61 -5.62
CA THR A 173 23.98 -33.21 -4.84
C THR A 173 23.85 -34.75 -4.77
N PRO A 174 24.95 -35.51 -4.91
CA PRO A 174 24.93 -36.98 -4.93
C PRO A 174 24.32 -37.63 -3.67
N PHE A 175 24.35 -36.92 -2.54
CA PHE A 175 23.83 -37.38 -1.25
C PHE A 175 22.30 -37.51 -1.27
N PHE A 176 21.58 -36.49 -1.74
CA PHE A 176 20.12 -36.51 -1.81
C PHE A 176 19.60 -37.34 -2.99
N TYR A 177 20.34 -37.40 -4.10
CA TYR A 177 20.02 -38.31 -5.21
C TYR A 177 20.01 -39.78 -4.75
N ARG A 178 21.00 -40.22 -3.96
CA ARG A 178 21.05 -41.58 -3.40
C ARG A 178 19.88 -41.87 -2.46
N ILE A 179 19.53 -40.93 -1.57
CA ILE A 179 18.37 -41.08 -0.67
C ILE A 179 17.08 -41.21 -1.48
N PHE A 180 16.88 -40.36 -2.50
CA PHE A 180 15.71 -40.39 -3.37
C PHE A 180 15.58 -41.72 -4.12
N VAL A 181 16.66 -42.25 -4.70
CA VAL A 181 16.68 -43.56 -5.36
C VAL A 181 16.34 -44.68 -4.39
N THR A 182 16.97 -44.72 -3.21
CA THR A 182 16.69 -45.77 -2.21
C THR A 182 15.27 -45.72 -1.65
N TYR A 183 14.69 -44.52 -1.51
CA TYR A 183 13.31 -44.36 -1.04
C TYR A 183 12.29 -44.81 -2.10
N PHE A 184 12.54 -44.50 -3.38
CA PHE A 184 11.71 -44.99 -4.48
C PHE A 184 11.83 -46.50 -4.65
N ASP A 185 13.03 -47.08 -4.55
CA ASP A 185 13.22 -48.53 -4.59
C ASP A 185 12.44 -49.23 -3.46
N GLN A 186 12.48 -48.69 -2.24
CA GLN A 186 11.69 -49.23 -1.12
C GLN A 186 10.17 -49.12 -1.32
N ILE A 187 9.67 -48.02 -1.89
CA ILE A 187 8.24 -47.87 -2.20
C ILE A 187 7.81 -48.80 -3.34
N PHE A 188 8.65 -48.95 -4.37
CA PHE A 188 8.36 -49.84 -5.49
C PHE A 188 8.32 -51.30 -5.02
N TYR A 189 9.28 -51.73 -4.21
CA TYR A 189 9.29 -53.07 -3.63
C TYR A 189 8.12 -53.34 -2.69
N LYS A 190 7.62 -52.34 -1.95
CA LYS A 190 6.51 -52.51 -1.01
C LYS A 190 5.13 -52.53 -1.66
N ASN A 191 5.00 -52.06 -2.91
CA ASN A 191 3.76 -52.07 -3.68
C ASN A 191 3.70 -53.22 -4.72
N MET A 192 4.73 -54.07 -4.77
CA MET A 192 4.84 -55.19 -5.70
C MET A 192 4.75 -56.57 -5.02
N ILE A 193 4.34 -56.59 -3.75
CA ILE A 193 4.06 -57.79 -2.93
C ILE A 193 2.66 -57.65 -2.35
#